data_AF-A0A0B6YFL9-F1
#
_entry.id   AF-A0A0B6YFL9-F1
#
_cell.length_a   1.000
_cell.length_b   1.000
_cell.length_c   1.000
_cell.angle_alpha   90.00
_cell.angle_beta   90.00
_cell.angle_gamma   90.00
#
_symmetry.space_group_name_H-M   'P 1'
#
loop_
_entity.id
_entity.type
_entity.pdbx_description
1 polymer ?
#
loop_
_entity_poly.entity_id
_entity_poly.type
_entity_poly.pdbx_seq_one_letter_code
_entity_poly.pdbx_strand_id
1 'polypeptide(L)'
;PTPRDMVSTPIPENEDDSISLLSADPLGDFSLGDRVLVVGHGIGLLRFKGKVDFSPGVWVGVEFDAKEGDSDGCHEGRRYFTCPAGHGIMVQG
;
A
#
# COMPACT_ATOMS: atom_id res chain seq x y z
N PRO A 1 -52.69 -12.59 29.26
CA PRO A 1 -51.45 -13.39 29.42
C PRO A 1 -50.43 -13.07 28.31
N THR A 2 -49.26 -12.60 28.72
CA THR A 2 -48.06 -12.14 27.97
C THR A 2 -47.35 -13.23 27.14
N PRO A 3 -46.24 -12.95 26.40
CA PRO A 3 -45.78 -11.71 25.76
C PRO A 3 -45.23 -11.89 24.32
N ARG A 4 -45.03 -10.75 23.63
CA ARG A 4 -43.90 -10.41 22.72
C ARG A 4 -43.49 -11.42 21.64
N ASP A 5 -43.72 -11.03 20.39
CA ASP A 5 -42.59 -10.79 19.49
C ASP A 5 -42.90 -9.60 18.58
N MET A 6 -42.06 -8.58 18.72
CA MET A 6 -42.12 -7.28 18.08
C MET A 6 -41.11 -7.31 16.93
N VAL A 7 -41.61 -7.10 15.71
CA VAL A 7 -40.91 -6.55 14.52
C VAL A 7 -39.43 -6.92 14.35
N SER A 8 -39.13 -7.80 13.37
CA SER A 8 -37.81 -7.88 12.75
C SER A 8 -37.94 -7.89 11.24
N THR A 9 -38.03 -6.71 10.65
CA THR A 9 -37.35 -6.46 9.36
C THR A 9 -36.76 -5.06 9.40
N PRO A 10 -35.56 -4.88 9.96
CA PRO A 10 -34.73 -3.78 9.56
C PRO A 10 -34.05 -4.14 8.23
N ILE A 11 -34.51 -3.48 7.15
CA ILE A 11 -33.77 -2.71 6.11
C ILE A 11 -32.51 -3.37 5.51
N PRO A 12 -32.32 -3.26 4.17
CA PRO A 12 -31.59 -4.21 3.33
C PRO A 12 -30.13 -4.36 3.74
N GLU A 13 -29.63 -5.59 3.61
CA GLU A 13 -28.21 -5.91 3.64
C GLU A 13 -27.50 -5.03 2.61
N ASN A 14 -26.92 -3.95 3.08
CA ASN A 14 -25.91 -3.18 2.37
C ASN A 14 -24.71 -4.10 2.11
N GLU A 15 -24.76 -4.80 0.98
CA GLU A 15 -23.73 -5.65 0.36
C GLU A 15 -22.44 -4.89 -0.04
N ASP A 16 -22.11 -3.78 0.64
CA ASP A 16 -20.93 -2.94 0.32
C ASP A 16 -19.99 -2.72 1.53
N ASP A 17 -20.34 -3.17 2.74
CA ASP A 17 -19.52 -2.93 3.94
C ASP A 17 -18.62 -4.11 4.37
N SER A 18 -18.65 -5.23 3.64
CA SER A 18 -17.90 -6.46 4.03
C SER A 18 -16.54 -6.65 3.35
N ILE A 19 -16.07 -5.70 2.51
CA ILE A 19 -14.74 -5.76 1.87
C ILE A 19 -13.73 -4.79 2.52
N SER A 20 -14.12 -3.99 3.51
CA SER A 20 -13.23 -3.04 4.17
C SER A 20 -12.46 -3.60 5.38
N LEU A 21 -12.78 -4.81 5.87
CA LEU A 21 -12.12 -5.41 7.05
C LEU A 21 -11.20 -6.60 6.72
N LEU A 22 -11.16 -7.07 5.47
CA LEU A 22 -10.30 -8.18 5.02
C LEU A 22 -8.98 -7.73 4.36
N SER A 23 -8.77 -6.42 4.26
CA SER A 23 -7.53 -5.81 3.79
C SER A 23 -7.17 -4.70 4.76
N ALA A 24 -6.56 -5.05 5.89
CA ALA A 24 -5.74 -4.07 6.58
C ALA A 24 -4.57 -3.80 5.63
N ASP A 25 -4.74 -2.84 4.72
CA ASP A 25 -3.64 -2.36 3.87
C ASP A 25 -2.53 -1.93 4.84
N PRO A 26 -1.42 -2.69 4.94
CA PRO A 26 -0.36 -2.37 5.91
C PRO A 26 0.29 -1.02 5.58
N LEU A 27 0.01 -0.51 4.38
CA LEU A 27 0.41 0.80 3.87
C LEU A 27 -0.76 1.80 3.79
N GLY A 28 -1.88 1.54 4.47
CA GLY A 28 -3.05 2.41 4.48
C GLY A 28 -2.74 3.83 4.97
N ASP A 29 -1.83 3.94 5.94
CA ASP A 29 -1.43 5.22 6.54
C ASP A 29 -0.46 6.04 5.67
N PHE A 30 0.13 5.44 4.63
CA PHE A 30 1.13 6.10 3.78
C PHE A 30 0.57 6.52 2.43
N SER A 31 0.86 7.74 2.01
CA SER A 31 0.43 8.31 0.73
C SER A 31 1.60 8.54 -0.22
N LEU A 32 1.36 8.43 -1.53
CA LEU A 32 2.37 8.79 -2.53
C LEU A 32 2.81 10.24 -2.31
N GLY A 33 4.12 10.46 -2.26
CA GLY A 33 4.74 11.75 -1.93
C GLY A 33 5.14 11.90 -0.46
N ASP A 34 4.73 11.00 0.43
CA ASP A 34 5.14 11.05 1.84
C ASP A 34 6.64 10.83 1.99
N ARG A 35 7.22 11.50 2.98
CA ARG A 35 8.60 11.25 3.40
C ARG A 35 8.63 10.07 4.36
N VAL A 36 9.25 8.98 3.94
CA VAL A 36 9.33 7.73 4.69
C VAL A 36 10.78 7.39 5.02
N LEU A 37 11.02 6.81 6.19
CA LEU A 37 12.34 6.33 6.61
C LEU A 37 12.50 4.88 6.16
N VAL A 38 13.51 4.62 5.33
CA VAL A 38 13.94 3.27 4.96
C VAL A 38 15.13 2.89 5.82
N VAL A 39 14.96 1.88 6.68
CA VAL A 39 16.00 1.42 7.60
C VAL A 39 17.24 1.00 6.82
N GLY A 40 18.40 1.57 7.18
CA GLY A 40 19.69 1.28 6.54
C GLY A 40 20.02 2.13 5.32
N HIS A 41 19.06 2.89 4.79
CA HIS A 41 19.27 3.84 3.69
C HIS A 41 19.14 5.26 4.22
N GLY A 42 17.92 5.70 4.51
CA GLY A 42 17.67 7.07 4.94
C GLY A 42 16.21 7.46 4.71
N ILE A 43 15.95 8.77 4.71
CA ILE A 43 14.62 9.32 4.42
C ILE A 43 14.49 9.52 2.91
N GLY A 44 13.41 9.01 2.32
CA GLY A 44 13.08 9.20 0.92
C GLY A 44 11.59 9.49 0.70
N LEU A 45 11.22 9.73 -0.55
CA LEU A 45 9.85 10.00 -0.99
C LEU A 45 9.18 8.71 -1.45
N LEU A 46 8.00 8.43 -0.92
CA LEU A 46 7.16 7.32 -1.35
C LEU A 46 6.66 7.56 -2.79
N ARG A 47 7.13 6.76 -3.74
CA ARG A 47 6.78 6.87 -5.16
C ARG A 47 5.88 5.75 -5.66
N PHE A 48 5.85 4.62 -4.96
CA PHE A 48 5.01 3.47 -5.32
C PHE A 48 4.52 2.76 -4.06
N LYS A 49 3.26 2.34 -4.06
CA LYS A 49 2.71 1.38 -3.09
C LYS A 49 1.78 0.41 -3.81
N GLY A 50 1.99 -0.89 -3.67
CA GLY A 50 1.10 -1.89 -4.26
C GLY A 50 1.77 -3.22 -4.58
N LYS A 51 1.04 -4.07 -5.29
CA LYS A 51 1.51 -5.38 -5.73
C LYS A 51 2.49 -5.25 -6.89
N VAL A 52 3.44 -6.17 -6.98
CA VAL A 52 4.40 -6.28 -8.07
C VAL A 52 4.26 -7.63 -8.76
N ASP A 53 4.76 -7.75 -9.98
CA ASP A 53 4.61 -8.97 -10.77
C ASP A 53 5.66 -10.04 -10.43
N PHE A 54 6.81 -9.62 -9.90
CA PHE A 54 7.94 -10.50 -9.63
C PHE A 54 7.91 -11.14 -8.24
N SER A 55 7.05 -10.67 -7.33
CA SER A 55 6.98 -11.17 -5.96
C SER A 55 5.60 -10.93 -5.33
N PRO A 56 5.08 -11.88 -4.52
CA PRO A 56 3.86 -11.67 -3.75
C PRO A 56 4.03 -10.58 -2.68
N GLY A 57 2.90 -10.11 -2.16
CA GLY A 57 2.85 -9.10 -1.10
C GLY A 57 2.72 -7.66 -1.61
N VAL A 58 2.77 -6.72 -0.67
CA VAL A 58 2.74 -5.28 -0.95
C VAL A 58 4.16 -4.75 -0.93
N TRP A 59 4.49 -3.98 -1.95
CA TRP A 59 5.79 -3.39 -2.16
C TRP A 59 5.69 -1.88 -2.14
N VAL A 60 6.80 -1.27 -1.74
CA VAL A 60 6.97 0.15 -1.54
C VAL A 60 8.17 0.60 -2.33
N GLY A 61 7.97 1.52 -3.27
CA GLY A 61 9.04 2.15 -4.03
C GLY A 61 9.33 3.51 -3.43
N VAL A 62 10.58 3.74 -3.03
CA VAL A 62 11.03 4.99 -2.39
C VAL A 62 12.14 5.61 -3.23
N GLU A 63 12.06 6.92 -3.46
CA GLU A 63 13.10 7.73 -4.11
C GLU A 63 13.89 8.54 -3.07
N PHE A 64 15.21 8.48 -3.16
CA PHE A 64 16.12 9.27 -2.34
C PHE A 64 16.71 10.44 -3.14
N ASP A 65 17.00 11.55 -2.45
CA ASP A 65 17.73 12.68 -3.04
C ASP A 65 19.16 12.28 -3.45
N ALA A 66 19.81 11.40 -2.67
CA ALA A 66 21.14 10.88 -2.95
C ALA A 66 21.08 9.50 -3.63
N LYS A 67 22.21 9.06 -4.21
CA LYS A 67 22.35 7.75 -4.84
C LYS A 67 22.53 6.64 -3.78
N GLU A 68 21.46 6.42 -3.02
CA GLU A 68 21.42 5.51 -1.86
C GLU A 68 20.63 4.24 -2.15
N GLY A 69 19.95 4.16 -3.30
CA GLY A 69 19.21 3.00 -3.76
C GLY A 69 19.97 2.17 -4.80
N ASP A 70 19.30 1.14 -5.33
CA ASP A 70 19.84 0.22 -6.34
C ASP A 70 19.02 0.23 -7.64
N SER A 71 17.91 0.96 -7.67
CA SER A 71 16.93 0.91 -8.74
C SER A 71 16.65 2.30 -9.33
N ASP A 72 16.06 2.33 -10.53
CA ASP A 72 15.49 3.53 -11.19
C ASP A 72 13.94 3.49 -11.23
N GLY A 73 13.35 2.52 -10.53
CA GLY A 73 11.91 2.24 -10.47
C GLY A 73 11.39 1.28 -11.55
N CYS A 74 12.28 0.67 -12.34
CA CYS A 74 11.95 -0.40 -13.28
C CYS A 74 12.45 -1.77 -12.78
N HIS A 75 11.65 -2.82 -12.95
CA HIS A 75 12.09 -4.20 -12.72
C HIS A 75 11.58 -5.09 -13.86
N GLU A 76 12.49 -5.85 -14.49
CA GLU A 76 12.20 -6.72 -15.65
C GLU A 76 11.35 -6.08 -16.77
N GLY A 77 11.62 -4.81 -17.08
CA GLY A 77 10.92 -4.07 -18.14
C GLY A 77 9.56 -3.50 -17.74
N ARG A 78 9.07 -3.76 -16.51
CA ARG A 78 7.90 -3.08 -15.95
C ARG A 78 8.33 -1.92 -15.07
N ARG A 79 7.77 -0.73 -15.34
CA ARG A 79 8.01 0.49 -14.57
C ARG A 79 6.95 0.65 -13.49
N TYR A 80 7.39 0.68 -12.23
CA TYR A 80 6.55 0.91 -11.05
C TYR A 80 6.57 2.38 -10.62
N PHE A 81 7.75 3.01 -10.72
CA PHE A 81 7.92 4.45 -10.51
C PHE A 81 9.09 4.98 -11.35
N THR A 82 9.32 6.28 -11.32
CA THR A 82 10.42 6.94 -12.04
C THR A 82 11.27 7.71 -11.06
N CYS A 83 12.58 7.44 -11.08
CA CYS A 83 13.60 8.19 -10.34
C CYS A 83 14.95 8.09 -11.07
N PRO A 84 15.95 8.90 -10.70
CA PRO A 84 17.30 8.76 -11.24
C PRO A 84 17.91 7.38 -10.90
N ALA A 85 18.84 6.90 -11.73
CA ALA A 85 19.43 5.57 -11.55
C ALA A 85 20.23 5.45 -10.23
N GLY A 86 19.84 4.48 -9.39
CA GLY A 86 20.43 4.27 -8.06
C GLY A 86 19.88 5.19 -6.98
N HIS A 87 18.76 5.90 -7.26
CA HIS A 87 18.05 6.70 -6.26
C HIS A 87 16.79 6.00 -5.77
N GLY A 88 16.35 4.95 -6.46
CA GLY A 88 15.17 4.18 -6.09
C GLY A 88 15.53 2.95 -5.27
N ILE A 89 14.67 2.59 -4.32
CA ILE A 89 14.65 1.25 -3.72
C ILE A 89 13.24 0.69 -3.76
N MET A 90 13.14 -0.63 -3.89
CA MET A 90 11.91 -1.40 -3.71
C MET A 90 12.05 -2.23 -2.45
N VAL A 91 11.15 -2.02 -1.49
CA VAL A 91 11.09 -2.78 -0.23
C VAL A 91 9.72 -3.42 -0.07
N GLN A 92 9.68 -4.61 0.50
CA GLN A 92 8.43 -5.27 0.86
C GLN A 92 7.97 -4.77 2.23
N GLY A 93 6.70 -4.38 2.33
CA GLY A 93 6.05 -3.94 3.58
C GLY A 93 5.51 -5.08 4.42
#